data_AF-A0A7Z7BD12-F1
#
_entry.id   AF-A0A7Z7BD12-F1
#
_cell.length_a   1.000
_cell.length_b   1.000
_cell.length_c   1.000
_cell.angle_alpha   90.00
_cell.angle_beta   90.00
_cell.angle_gamma   90.00
#
_symmetry.space_group_name_H-M   'P 1'
#
loop_
_entity.id
_entity.type
_entity.pdbx_description
1 polymer ?
#
loop_
_entity_poly.entity_id
_entity_poly.type
_entity_poly.pdbx_seq_one_letter_code
_entity_poly.pdbx_strand_id
1 'polypeptide(L)' 'MTTPNERTRAVVGARDLLTILSDGRGPYSGDLVRTLAMTLLRHYPLEVDISVSAAALPGLWADPLSGREGR' A
#
# COMPACT_ATOMS: atom_id res chain seq x y z
N MET A 1 -17.09 -1.34 14.05
CA MET A 1 -16.92 -2.34 12.96
C MET A 1 -16.21 -1.65 11.82
N THR A 2 -15.20 -2.26 11.22
CA THR A 2 -14.57 -1.77 10.00
C THR A 2 -15.30 -2.36 8.80
N THR A 3 -15.68 -1.52 7.85
CA THR A 3 -16.36 -1.93 6.62
C THR A 3 -15.36 -2.50 5.61
N PRO A 4 -15.79 -3.38 4.69
CA PRO A 4 -14.93 -3.86 3.60
C PRO A 4 -14.30 -2.74 2.77
N ASN A 5 -15.02 -1.63 2.59
CA ASN A 5 -14.54 -0.45 1.87
C ASN A 5 -13.42 0.29 2.63
N GLU A 6 -13.47 0.35 3.96
CA GLU A 6 -12.39 0.94 4.77
C GLU A 6 -11.12 0.09 4.72
N ARG A 7 -11.26 -1.24 4.77
CA ARG A 7 -10.13 -2.18 4.65
C ARG A 7 -9.46 -2.12 3.27
N THR A 8 -10.25 -2.00 2.20
CA THR A 8 -9.72 -1.84 0.84
C THR A 8 -8.96 -0.51 0.70
N ARG A 9 -9.49 0.59 1.24
CA ARG A 9 -8.81 1.90 1.22
C ARG A 9 -7.51 1.89 2.02
N ALA A 10 -7.47 1.18 3.15
CA ALA A 10 -6.24 0.99 3.93
C ALA A 10 -5.15 0.29 3.11
N VAL A 11 -5.51 -0.77 2.37
CA VAL A 11 -4.58 -1.50 1.48
C VAL A 11 -4.03 -0.60 0.36
N VAL A 12 -4.91 0.09 -0.36
CA VAL A 12 -4.51 0.96 -1.48
C VAL A 12 -3.59 2.10 -0.98
N GLY A 13 -3.97 2.76 0.12
CA GLY A 13 -3.16 3.84 0.69
C GLY A 13 -1.81 3.35 1.25
N ALA A 14 -1.74 2.13 1.78
CA ALA A 14 -0.48 1.53 2.24
C ALA A 14 0.50 1.31 1.08
N ARG A 15 0.03 0.80 -0.06
CA ARG A 15 0.89 0.66 -1.26
C ARG A 15 1.35 2.02 -1.79
N ASP A 16 0.47 3.01 -1.85
CA ASP A 16 0.83 4.34 -2.35
C ASP A 16 1.95 4.95 -1.48
N LEU A 17 1.81 4.88 -0.16
CA LEU A 17 2.84 5.29 0.79
C LEU A 17 4.17 4.54 0.55
N LEU A 18 4.14 3.21 0.42
CA LEU A 18 5.34 2.42 0.17
C LEU A 18 5.98 2.73 -1.19
N THR A 19 5.16 3.02 -2.22
CA THR A 19 5.65 3.39 -3.55
C THR A 19 6.35 4.74 -3.50
N ILE A 20 5.76 5.73 -2.82
CA ILE A 20 6.38 7.04 -2.59
C ILE A 20 7.72 6.88 -1.87
N LEU A 21 7.76 6.09 -0.80
CA LEU A 21 9.00 5.82 -0.06
C LEU A 21 10.07 5.13 -0.92
N SER A 22 9.64 4.21 -1.80
CA SER A 22 10.52 3.46 -2.71
C SER A 22 11.08 4.34 -3.84
N ASP A 23 10.31 5.33 -4.32
CA ASP A 23 10.73 6.28 -5.36
C ASP A 23 11.80 7.26 -4.85
N GLY A 24 12.01 7.34 -3.53
CA GLY A 24 13.14 8.05 -2.92
C GLY A 24 13.15 9.56 -3.19
N ARG A 25 11.96 10.17 -3.37
CA ARG A 25 11.84 11.62 -3.59
C ARG A 25 12.03 12.41 -2.28
N GLY A 26 13.28 12.48 -1.84
CA GLY A 26 13.73 13.38 -0.79
C GLY A 26 13.70 12.79 0.63
N PRO A 27 14.14 13.58 1.62
CA PRO A 27 14.21 13.14 3.00
C PRO A 27 12.81 13.02 3.58
N TYR A 28 12.37 11.78 3.84
CA TYR A 28 11.14 11.51 4.58
C TYR A 28 11.40 11.60 6.08
N SER A 29 10.59 12.38 6.79
CA SER A 29 10.59 12.34 8.26
C SER A 29 10.00 11.00 8.71
N GLY A 30 10.75 10.23 9.51
CA GLY A 30 10.26 8.96 10.04
C GLY A 30 8.98 9.09 10.87
N ASP A 31 8.74 10.26 11.46
CA ASP A 31 7.50 10.55 12.19
C ASP A 31 6.28 10.73 11.27
N LEU A 32 6.49 11.35 10.10
CA LEU A 32 5.46 11.46 9.06
C LEU A 32 5.07 10.08 8.53
N VAL A 33 6.07 9.24 8.24
CA VAL A 33 5.86 7.86 7.78
C VAL A 33 5.12 7.03 8.83
N ARG A 34 5.52 7.14 10.09
CA ARG A 34 4.85 6.46 11.21
C ARG A 34 3.40 6.91 11.36
N THR A 35 3.12 8.20 11.27
CA THR A 35 1.76 8.76 11.40
C THR A 35 0.85 8.31 10.26
N LEU A 36 1.38 8.29 9.03
CA LEU A 36 0.65 7.79 7.86
C LEU A 36 0.41 6.28 7.96
N ALA A 37 1.43 5.50 8.35
CA ALA A 37 1.30 4.06 8.56
C ALA A 37 0.27 3.74 9.66
N MET A 38 0.29 4.45 10.78
CA MET A 38 -0.70 4.28 11.86
C MET A 38 -2.11 4.63 11.40
N THR A 39 -2.28 5.67 10.59
CA THR A 39 -3.58 6.06 10.02
C THR A 39 -4.12 4.99 9.06
N LEU A 40 -3.25 4.46 8.21
CA LEU A 40 -3.61 3.43 7.22
C LEU A 40 -3.85 2.06 7.87
N LEU A 41 -3.01 1.66 8.83
CA LEU A 41 -3.13 0.39 9.55
C LEU A 41 -4.14 0.41 10.69
N ARG A 42 -4.78 1.56 10.98
CA ARG A 42 -5.87 1.68 11.96
C ARG A 42 -7.04 0.73 11.63
N HIS A 43 -7.21 0.44 10.35
CA HIS A 43 -8.19 -0.53 9.85
C HIS A 43 -7.47 -1.77 9.31
N TYR A 44 -6.62 -2.38 10.15
CA TYR A 44 -5.72 -3.48 9.79
C TYR A 44 -6.43 -4.48 8.88
N PRO A 45 -6.05 -4.58 7.59
CA PRO A 45 -6.64 -5.54 6.69
C PRO A 45 -6.30 -6.94 7.16
N LEU A 46 -7.28 -7.84 7.14
CA LEU A 46 -7.02 -9.24 7.38
C LEU A 46 -6.22 -9.81 6.20
N GLU A 47 -5.54 -10.93 6.41
CA GLU A 47 -4.78 -11.61 5.35
C GLU A 47 -5.65 -11.90 4.11
N VAL A 48 -6.94 -12.21 4.33
CA VAL A 48 -7.92 -12.38 3.25
C VAL A 48 -8.14 -11.10 2.44
N ASP A 49 -8.12 -9.92 3.06
CA ASP A 49 -8.30 -8.65 2.35
C ASP A 49 -7.09 -8.36 1.45
N ILE A 50 -5.89 -8.74 1.91
CA ILE A 50 -4.66 -8.66 1.11
C ILE A 50 -4.74 -9.63 -0.07
N SER A 51 -5.06 -10.90 0.18
CA SER A 51 -5.17 -11.91 -0.88
C SER A 51 -6.26 -11.58 -1.92
N VAL A 52 -7.42 -11.08 -1.49
CA VAL A 52 -8.49 -10.64 -2.39
C VAL A 52 -8.07 -9.42 -3.20
N SER A 53 -7.38 -8.45 -2.58
CA SER A 53 -6.87 -7.28 -3.30
C SER A 53 -5.78 -7.66 -4.31
N ALA A 54 -4.95 -8.66 -4.02
CA ALA A 54 -3.95 -9.20 -4.94
C ALA A 54 -4.58 -9.87 -6.15
N ALA A 55 -5.66 -10.64 -5.94
CA ALA A 55 -6.41 -11.26 -7.02
C ALA A 55 -7.22 -10.24 -7.86
N ALA A 56 -7.83 -9.25 -7.21
CA ALA A 56 -8.69 -8.26 -7.87
C ALA A 56 -7.90 -7.16 -8.59
N LEU A 57 -6.73 -6.79 -8.07
CA LEU A 57 -5.86 -5.74 -8.61
C LEU A 57 -4.43 -6.26 -8.73
N PRO A 58 -4.15 -7.19 -9.67
CA PRO A 58 -2.81 -7.73 -9.85
C PRO A 58 -1.79 -6.65 -10.20
N GLY A 59 -2.18 -5.57 -10.90
CA GLY A 59 -1.32 -4.41 -11.15
C GLY A 59 -1.02 -3.56 -9.89
N LEU A 60 -1.87 -3.66 -8.87
CA LEU A 60 -1.64 -3.08 -7.53
C LEU A 60 -0.79 -4.00 -6.66
N TRP A 61 -0.31 -5.15 -7.11
CA TRP A 61 0.66 -5.95 -6.33
C TRP A 61 1.82 -6.45 -7.17
N ALA A 62 1.75 -6.27 -8.49
CA ALA A 62 2.82 -6.51 -9.42
C ALA A 62 4.09 -5.77 -8.97
N ASP A 63 5.21 -6.47 -9.12
CA ASP A 63 6.54 -5.94 -8.90
C ASP A 63 6.73 -4.74 -9.85
N PRO A 64 7.02 -3.53 -9.32
CA PRO A 64 7.23 -2.36 -10.15
C PRO A 64 8.37 -2.53 -11.17
N LEU A 65 9.29 -3.49 -10.95
CA LEU A 65 10.37 -3.81 -11.89
C LEU A 65 9.95 -4.74 -13.03
N SER A 66 8.81 -5.43 -12.92
CA SER A 66 8.29 -6.28 -14.01
C SER A 66 7.91 -5.49 -15.27
N GLY A 67 7.79 -4.16 -15.17
CA GLY A 67 7.61 -3.26 -16.32
C GLY A 67 8.89 -2.59 -16.82
N ARG A 68 10.05 -2.83 -16.17
CA ARG A 68 11.32 -2.14 -16.46
C ARG A 68 12.32 -3.02 -17.23
N GLU A 69 12.03 -4.30 -17.46
CA GLU A 69 12.83 -5.20 -18.32
C GLU A 69 12.56 -5.01 -19.82
N GLY A 70 12.57 -3.76 -20.29
CA GLY A 70 12.31 -3.49 -21.70
C GLY A 70 12.50 -2.04 -22.11
N ARG A 71 13.62 -1.39 -21.75
CA ARG A 71 14.20 -0.25 -22.47
C ARG A 71 15.70 -0.18 -22.28
#